data_AF-A0A2W4PG62-F1
#
_entry.id   AF-A0A2W4PG62-F1
#
_cell.length_a   1.000
_cell.length_b   1.000
_cell.length_c   1.000
_cell.angle_alpha   90.00
_cell.angle_beta   90.00
_cell.angle_gamma   90.00
#
_symmetry.space_group_name_H-M   'P 1'
#
loop_
_entity.id
_entity.type
_entity.pdbx_description
1 polymer ?
#
loop_
_entity_poly.entity_id
_entity_poly.type
_entity_poly.pdbx_seq_one_letter_code
_entity_poly.pdbx_strand_id
1 'polypeptide(L)' 'MKIREIRAAGLRGATPEGGWDNELRPDDCVHTLVAVHTDEGLVGLGSVFTNDALVKSALAGLEPLYAGEQAAEP' A
#
# COMPACT_ATOMS: atom_id res chain seq x y z
N MET A 1 -11.12 -17.34 3.20
CA MET A 1 -9.80 -16.68 3.19
C MET A 1 -9.48 -16.20 1.78
N LYS A 2 -10.45 -15.58 1.12
CA LYS A 2 -10.28 -14.99 -0.20
C LYS A 2 -10.09 -13.50 -0.09
N ILE A 3 -9.24 -12.93 -0.94
CA ILE A 3 -9.01 -11.48 -0.96
C ILE A 3 -10.25 -10.80 -1.55
N ARG A 4 -10.87 -9.90 -0.79
CA ARG A 4 -12.03 -9.10 -1.21
C ARG A 4 -11.62 -7.78 -1.85
N GLU A 5 -10.64 -7.12 -1.25
CA GLU A 5 -10.13 -5.83 -1.67
C GLU A 5 -8.73 -5.63 -1.09
N ILE A 6 -7.90 -4.85 -1.78
CA ILE A 6 -6.65 -4.34 -1.22
C ILE A 6 -6.72 -2.82 -1.20
N ARG A 7 -6.51 -2.21 -0.03
CA ARG A 7 -6.53 -0.75 0.16
C ARG A 7 -5.11 -0.23 0.35
N ALA A 8 -4.88 1.00 -0.10
CA ALA A 8 -3.60 1.68 0.04
C ALA A 8 -3.78 3.08 0.66
N ALA A 9 -2.94 3.41 1.63
CA ALA A 9 -2.92 4.70 2.31
C ALA A 9 -1.50 5.26 2.38
N GLY A 10 -1.28 6.41 1.73
CA GLY A 10 -0.01 7.10 1.75
C GLY A 10 0.30 7.70 3.12
N LEU A 11 1.49 7.41 3.63
CA LEU A 11 1.98 8.02 4.85
C LEU A 11 2.60 9.38 4.52
N ARG A 12 2.28 10.36 5.37
CA ARG A 12 2.76 11.74 5.33
C ARG A 12 3.01 12.18 6.77
N GLY A 13 3.95 13.08 6.97
CA GLY A 13 4.37 13.54 8.28
C GLY A 13 5.82 13.98 8.31
N ALA A 14 6.26 14.47 9.47
CA ALA A 14 7.63 14.92 9.65
C ALA A 14 8.60 13.75 9.44
N THR A 15 9.43 13.87 8.41
CA THR A 15 10.57 12.98 8.15
C THR A 15 11.83 13.77 8.48
N PRO A 16 12.75 13.24 9.31
CA PRO A 16 14.04 13.88 9.53
C PRO A 16 14.79 14.08 8.21
N GLU A 17 15.57 15.16 8.12
CA GLU A 17 16.43 15.41 6.96
C GLU A 17 17.40 14.25 6.77
N GLY A 18 17.47 13.77 5.52
CA GLY A 18 18.26 12.60 5.16
C GLY A 18 19.59 12.93 4.47
N GLY A 19 19.85 14.21 4.21
CA GLY A 19 20.99 14.67 3.43
C GLY A 19 20.78 14.54 1.92
N TRP A 20 19.53 14.60 1.44
CA TRP A 20 19.20 14.50 0.02
C TRP A 20 19.26 15.90 -0.62
N ASP A 21 19.66 16.00 -1.90
CA ASP A 21 19.66 17.27 -2.64
C ASP A 21 18.27 17.95 -2.63
N ASN A 22 17.21 17.14 -2.65
CA ASN A 22 15.84 17.56 -2.38
C ASN A 22 15.35 16.85 -1.11
N GLU A 23 15.37 17.57 0.01
CA GLU A 23 14.86 17.07 1.28
C GLU A 23 13.36 16.77 1.24
N LEU A 24 12.95 15.79 2.04
CA LEU A 24 11.55 15.41 2.18
C LEU A 24 10.79 16.44 3.01
N ARG A 25 9.65 16.85 2.49
CA ARG A 25 8.70 17.74 3.16
C ARG A 25 7.62 16.93 3.86
N PRO A 26 6.95 17.48 4.88
CA PRO A 26 5.90 16.75 5.61
C PRO A 26 4.77 16.18 4.74
N ASP A 27 4.47 16.82 3.60
CA ASP A 27 3.42 16.37 2.68
C ASP A 27 3.90 15.37 1.62
N ASP A 28 5.20 15.14 1.54
CA ASP A 28 5.76 14.17 0.59
C ASP A 28 5.43 12.75 1.04
N CYS A 29 4.89 11.95 0.11
CA CYS A 29 4.54 10.56 0.37
C CYS A 29 5.58 9.65 -0.25
N VAL A 30 6.42 9.04 0.58
CA VAL A 30 7.46 8.09 0.15
C VAL A 30 7.19 6.67 0.62
N HIS A 31 6.17 6.49 1.46
CA HIS A 31 5.78 5.18 1.97
C HIS A 31 4.27 5.04 2.00
N THR A 32 3.78 3.87 1.62
CA THR A 32 2.35 3.57 1.53
C THR A 32 2.04 2.31 2.32
N LEU A 33 1.08 2.37 3.22
CA LEU A 33 0.50 1.20 3.87
C LEU A 33 -0.45 0.49 2.91
N VAL A 34 -0.43 -0.84 2.96
CA VAL A 34 -1.33 -1.71 2.22
C VAL A 34 -2.10 -2.58 3.20
N ALA A 35 -3.42 -2.65 3.03
CA ALA A 35 -4.32 -3.50 3.82
C ALA A 35 -5.04 -4.48 2.90
N VAL A 36 -4.82 -5.77 3.10
CA VAL A 36 -5.45 -6.87 2.36
C VAL A 36 -6.65 -7.35 3.17
N HIS A 37 -7.86 -7.07 2.70
CA HIS A 37 -9.09 -7.48 3.39
C HIS A 37 -9.60 -8.80 2.82
N THR A 38 -9.93 -9.74 3.70
CA THR A 38 -10.49 -11.04 3.31
C THR A 38 -12.00 -11.13 3.56
N ASP A 39 -12.63 -12.12 2.92
CA ASP A 39 -14.03 -12.49 3.11
C ASP A 39 -14.38 -13.02 4.52
N GLU A 40 -13.37 -13.43 5.30
CA GLU A 40 -13.52 -13.90 6.69
C GLU A 40 -13.33 -12.77 7.72
N GLY A 41 -13.12 -11.52 7.26
CA GLY A 41 -12.92 -10.36 8.14
C GLY A 41 -11.49 -10.18 8.65
N LEU A 42 -10.55 -11.06 8.25
CA LEU A 42 -9.13 -10.90 8.55
C LEU A 42 -8.51 -9.82 7.65
N VAL A 43 -7.53 -9.09 8.19
CA VAL A 43 -6.81 -8.04 7.47
C VAL A 43 -5.31 -8.26 7.60
N GLY A 44 -4.64 -8.47 6.47
CA GLY A 44 -3.18 -8.46 6.38
C GLY A 44 -2.67 -7.03 6.19
N LEU A 45 -1.58 -6.66 6.87
CA LEU A 45 -0.96 -5.34 6.74
C LEU A 45 0.44 -5.47 6.16
N GLY A 46 0.77 -4.58 5.23
CA GLY A 46 2.08 -4.46 4.61
C GLY A 46 2.40 -3.02 4.24
N SER A 47 3.57 -2.80 3.65
CA SER A 47 3.98 -1.48 3.19
C SER A 47 4.83 -1.56 1.93
N VAL A 48 4.84 -0.48 1.14
CA VAL A 48 5.62 -0.33 -0.08
C VAL A 48 6.36 1.01 -0.02
N PHE A 49 7.65 1.00 -0.34
CA PHE A 49 8.49 2.21 -0.38
C PHE A 49 8.26 3.01 -1.66
N THR A 50 7.07 3.59 -1.78
CA THR A 50 6.70 4.56 -2.83
C THR A 50 5.44 5.33 -2.44
N ASN A 51 5.04 6.31 -3.27
CA ASN A 51 3.85 7.13 -3.04
C ASN A 51 2.54 6.37 -3.31
N ASP A 52 1.45 6.85 -2.70
CA ASP A 52 0.18 6.15 -2.74
C ASP A 52 -0.52 6.18 -4.10
N ALA A 53 -0.25 7.17 -4.94
CA ALA A 53 -0.79 7.23 -6.29
C ALA A 53 -0.26 6.09 -7.17
N LEU A 54 1.04 5.80 -7.10
CA LEU A 54 1.65 4.68 -7.82
C LEU A 54 1.13 3.34 -7.31
N VAL A 55 1.03 3.15 -5.98
CA VAL A 55 0.49 1.90 -5.40
C VAL A 55 -0.96 1.69 -5.81
N LYS A 56 -1.81 2.71 -5.70
CA LYS A 56 -3.23 2.62 -6.11
C LYS A 56 -3.36 2.29 -7.60
N SER A 57 -2.53 2.87 -8.45
CA SER A 57 -2.53 2.59 -9.89
C SER A 57 -2.11 1.14 -10.18
N ALA A 58 -1.09 0.63 -9.48
CA ALA A 58 -0.69 -0.76 -9.59
C ALA A 58 -1.80 -1.72 -9.11
N LEU A 59 -2.42 -1.43 -7.96
CA LEU A 59 -3.51 -2.26 -7.43
C LEU A 59 -4.72 -2.31 -8.36
N ALA A 60 -5.05 -1.22 -9.05
CA ALA A 60 -6.12 -1.21 -10.05
C ALA A 60 -5.82 -2.14 -11.23
N GLY A 61 -4.55 -2.20 -11.68
CA GLY A 61 -4.13 -3.13 -12.72
C GLY A 61 -4.08 -4.59 -12.26
N LEU A 62 -3.76 -4.83 -10.98
CA LEU A 62 -3.62 -6.17 -10.40
C LEU A 62 -4.94 -6.76 -9.87
N GLU A 63 -6.00 -5.96 -9.72
CA GLU A 63 -7.29 -6.40 -9.17
C GLU A 63 -7.83 -7.68 -9.82
N PRO A 64 -7.81 -7.86 -11.15
CA PRO A 64 -8.27 -9.10 -11.78
C PRO A 64 -7.45 -10.34 -11.42
N LEU A 65 -6.25 -10.17 -10.87
CA LEU A 65 -5.33 -11.26 -10.52
C LEU A 65 -5.43 -11.69 -9.07
N TYR A 66 -5.91 -10.83 -8.16
CA TYR A 66 -5.99 -11.16 -6.73
C TYR A 66 -7.43 -11.24 -6.20
N ALA A 67 -8.41 -10.59 -6.85
CA ALA A 67 -9.77 -10.54 -6.32
C ALA A 67 -10.41 -11.94 -6.33
N GLY A 68 -10.77 -12.43 -5.16
CA GLY A 68 -11.33 -13.78 -4.96
C GLY A 68 -10.29 -14.89 -4.80
N GLU A 69 -9.00 -14.59 -4.93
CA GLU A 69 -7.90 -15.54 -4.77
C GLU A 69 -7.60 -15.83 -3.30
N GLN A 70 -6.94 -16.96 -3.04
CA GLN A 70 -6.56 -17.42 -1.71
C GLN A 70 -5.48 -16.53 -1.09
N ALA A 71 -5.77 -15.96 0.09
CA ALA A 71 -4.87 -15.02 0.76
C ALA A 71 -3.61 -15.65 1.39
N ALA A 72 -3.59 -16.98 1.55
CA ALA A 72 -2.43 -17.72 2.07
C ALA A 72 -1.48 -18.22 0.98
N GLU A 73 -1.87 -18.11 -0.29
CA GLU A 73 -1.02 -18.46 -1.42
C GLU A 73 -0.18 -17.23 -1.83
N PRO A 74 1.09 -17.44 -2.23
CA PRO A 74 2.00 -16.36 -2.58
C PRO A 74 1.67 -15.67 -3.91
#